data_AF-A0A8G2BG43-F1
#
_entry.id   AF-A0A8G2BG43-F1
#
_cell.length_a   1.000
_cell.length_b   1.000
_cell.length_c   1.000
_cell.angle_alpha   90.00
_cell.angle_beta   90.00
_cell.angle_gamma   90.00
#
_symmetry.space_group_name_H-M   'P 1'
#
loop_
_entity.id
_entity.type
_entity.pdbx_description
1 polymer ?
#
loop_
_entity_poly.entity_id
_entity_poly.type
_entity_poly.pdbx_seq_one_letter_code
_entity_poly.pdbx_strand_id
1 'polypeptide(L)'
;MADTTDAKNRRILRVPLHEVAHGRTGDKGNRSNISLIPYHDAAFPYLREQVTETAVKEHFAHKGASAVTRYELPTFPAFNFVIDDVLEGGVNGALNLDTHGKSFAFHLLAMEVDMPEDLVLHPEKGVR
;
A
#
# COMPACT_ATOMS: atom_id res chain seq x y z
N MET A 1 -19.37 12.60 25.13
CA MET A 1 -20.40 12.35 24.11
C MET A 1 -19.92 13.03 22.84
N ALA A 2 -19.11 12.34 22.05
CA ALA A 2 -18.57 12.88 20.81
C ALA A 2 -19.60 12.72 19.69
N ASP A 3 -19.64 13.73 18.85
CA ASP A 3 -20.64 14.05 17.84
C ASP A 3 -20.81 12.94 16.79
N THR A 4 -22.00 12.32 16.75
CA THR A 4 -22.34 11.24 15.80
C THR A 4 -22.87 11.79 14.46
N THR A 5 -22.82 13.12 14.25
CA THR A 5 -23.46 13.77 13.11
C THR A 5 -22.58 13.80 11.84
N ASP A 6 -21.26 13.64 11.95
CA ASP A 6 -20.30 13.91 10.87
C ASP A 6 -19.92 12.71 9.97
N ALA A 7 -20.22 11.48 10.37
CA ALA A 7 -19.78 10.29 9.62
C ALA A 7 -20.52 10.08 8.28
N LYS A 8 -21.70 10.71 8.08
CA LYS A 8 -22.61 10.38 6.98
C LYS A 8 -22.44 11.22 5.71
N ASN A 9 -21.58 12.25 5.69
CA ASN A 9 -21.45 13.14 4.52
C ASN A 9 -20.00 13.47 4.12
N ARG A 10 -19.06 12.53 4.32
CA ARG A 10 -17.67 12.73 3.90
C ARG A 10 -17.55 12.59 2.38
N ARG A 11 -16.98 13.60 1.72
CA ARG A 11 -16.61 13.52 0.30
C ARG A 11 -15.50 12.48 0.13
N ILE A 12 -15.71 11.53 -0.76
CA ILE A 12 -14.72 10.51 -1.11
C ILE A 12 -13.95 10.96 -2.36
N LEU A 13 -12.63 10.87 -2.30
CA LEU A 13 -11.72 11.11 -3.41
C LEU A 13 -11.01 9.80 -3.78
N ARG A 14 -10.74 9.60 -5.06
CA ARG A 14 -9.88 8.52 -5.54
C ARG A 14 -8.46 9.07 -5.68
N VAL A 15 -7.54 8.58 -4.87
CA VAL A 15 -6.18 9.11 -4.74
C VAL A 15 -5.14 7.99 -4.70
N PRO A 16 -3.91 8.24 -5.14
CA PRO A 16 -2.84 7.27 -5.00
C PRO A 16 -2.42 7.11 -3.54
N LEU A 17 -1.97 5.90 -3.18
CA LEU A 17 -1.59 5.55 -1.81
C LEU A 17 -0.54 6.49 -1.18
N HIS A 18 0.37 7.09 -1.96
CA HIS A 18 1.36 8.04 -1.43
C HIS A 18 0.75 9.30 -0.80
N GLU A 19 -0.50 9.66 -1.13
CA GLU A 19 -1.19 10.79 -0.52
C GLU A 19 -1.83 10.46 0.83
N VAL A 20 -1.96 9.16 1.16
CA VAL A 20 -2.67 8.67 2.36
C VAL A 20 -1.82 7.75 3.25
N ALA A 21 -0.69 7.25 2.75
CA ALA A 21 0.22 6.38 3.47
C ALA A 21 1.70 6.53 3.06
N HIS A 22 2.59 6.13 3.96
CA HIS A 22 3.99 5.88 3.69
C HIS A 22 4.25 4.38 3.44
N GLY A 23 5.29 4.11 2.65
CA GLY A 23 5.73 2.78 2.30
C GLY A 23 7.21 2.57 2.62
N ARG A 24 7.58 1.38 3.08
CA ARG A 24 8.99 0.95 3.16
C ARG A 24 9.13 -0.48 2.67
N THR A 25 10.25 -0.79 2.05
CA THR A 25 10.57 -2.12 1.54
C THR A 25 11.73 -2.75 2.30
N GLY A 26 11.70 -4.09 2.34
CA GLY A 26 12.86 -4.94 2.55
C GLY A 26 12.83 -6.11 1.58
N ASP A 27 13.97 -6.79 1.47
CA ASP A 27 14.13 -7.98 0.65
C ASP A 27 14.68 -9.16 1.46
N LYS A 28 14.24 -10.36 1.08
CA LYS A 28 14.82 -11.61 1.59
C LYS A 28 14.71 -12.71 0.53
N GLY A 29 15.84 -13.03 -0.11
CA GLY A 29 15.87 -14.01 -1.20
C GLY A 29 15.15 -13.48 -2.44
N ASN A 30 14.17 -14.24 -2.95
CA ASN A 30 13.30 -13.81 -4.05
C ASN A 30 11.99 -13.14 -3.57
N ARG A 31 11.94 -12.73 -2.30
CA ARG A 31 10.76 -12.13 -1.67
C ARG A 31 11.01 -10.67 -1.36
N SER A 32 9.97 -9.85 -1.47
CA SER A 32 9.96 -8.50 -0.93
C SER A 32 8.92 -8.39 0.17
N ASN A 33 9.26 -7.69 1.26
CA ASN A 33 8.28 -7.24 2.24
C ASN A 33 8.05 -5.74 2.10
N ILE A 34 6.79 -5.32 2.13
CA ILE A 34 6.41 -3.91 1.99
C ILE A 34 5.51 -3.53 3.17
N SER A 35 5.98 -2.61 4.02
CA SER A 35 5.14 -2.00 5.05
C SER A 35 4.36 -0.83 4.47
N LEU A 36 3.06 -0.76 4.75
CA LEU A 36 2.18 0.35 4.42
C LEU A 36 1.61 0.95 5.71
N ILE A 37 1.90 2.23 5.96
CA ILE A 37 1.55 2.92 7.21
C ILE A 37 0.77 4.19 6.85
N PRO A 38 -0.54 4.28 7.16
CA PRO A 38 -1.34 5.49 6.93
C PRO A 38 -0.79 6.70 7.68
N TYR A 39 -0.99 7.89 7.11
CA TYR A 39 -0.70 9.16 7.82
C TYR A 39 -1.69 9.41 8.96
N HIS A 40 -2.92 8.94 8.80
CA HIS A 40 -4.00 9.07 9.77
C HIS A 40 -4.54 7.68 10.13
N ASP A 41 -4.60 7.34 11.41
CA ASP A 41 -5.13 6.05 11.89
C ASP A 41 -6.55 5.78 11.39
N ALA A 42 -7.36 6.84 11.21
CA ALA A 42 -8.72 6.75 10.66
C ALA A 42 -8.77 6.25 9.20
N ALA A 43 -7.66 6.29 8.46
CA ALA A 43 -7.56 5.75 7.10
C ALA A 43 -7.40 4.21 7.10
N PHE A 44 -6.96 3.62 8.21
CA PHE A 44 -6.72 2.18 8.33
C PHE A 44 -7.89 1.29 7.86
N PRO A 45 -9.16 1.49 8.27
CA PRO A 45 -10.27 0.68 7.78
C PRO A 45 -10.47 0.76 6.26
N TYR A 46 -10.33 1.94 5.66
CA TYR A 46 -10.43 2.13 4.21
C TYR A 46 -9.32 1.39 3.45
N LEU A 47 -8.09 1.48 3.96
CA LEU A 47 -6.94 0.77 3.39
C LEU A 47 -7.09 -0.75 3.56
N ARG A 48 -7.60 -1.22 4.70
CA ARG A 48 -7.80 -2.64 4.97
C ARG A 48 -8.77 -3.30 3.97
N GLU A 49 -9.79 -2.56 3.54
CA GLU A 49 -10.79 -3.06 2.59
C GLU A 49 -10.27 -3.09 1.15
N GLN A 50 -9.41 -2.16 0.77
CA GLN A 50 -8.99 -1.97 -0.62
C GLN A 50 -7.61 -2.58 -0.91
N VAL A 51 -6.66 -2.44 0.01
CA VAL A 51 -5.29 -2.97 -0.12
C VAL A 51 -5.26 -4.42 0.37
N THR A 52 -5.92 -5.29 -0.38
CA THR A 52 -6.01 -6.73 -0.10
C THR A 52 -4.82 -7.48 -0.67
N GLU A 53 -4.61 -8.72 -0.22
CA GLU A 53 -3.60 -9.61 -0.81
C GLU A 53 -3.80 -9.77 -2.31
N THR A 54 -5.06 -9.92 -2.75
CA THR A 54 -5.42 -10.02 -4.17
C THR A 54 -5.07 -8.75 -4.93
N ALA A 55 -5.46 -7.58 -4.43
CA ALA A 55 -5.18 -6.30 -5.09
C ALA A 55 -3.66 -6.06 -5.22
N VAL A 56 -2.90 -6.33 -4.17
CA VAL A 56 -1.43 -6.21 -4.20
C VAL A 56 -0.83 -7.23 -5.17
N LYS A 57 -1.32 -8.48 -5.19
CA LYS A 57 -0.83 -9.50 -6.12
C LYS A 57 -1.06 -9.09 -7.58
N GLU A 58 -2.24 -8.59 -7.90
CA GLU A 58 -2.58 -8.09 -9.24
C GLU A 58 -1.68 -6.92 -9.64
N HIS A 59 -1.47 -5.96 -8.72
CA HIS A 59 -0.59 -4.81 -8.94
C HIS A 59 0.85 -5.22 -9.28
N PHE A 60 1.36 -6.28 -8.64
CA PHE A 60 2.70 -6.83 -8.88
C PHE A 60 2.75 -7.99 -9.89
N ALA A 61 1.64 -8.33 -10.57
CA ALA A 61 1.60 -9.49 -11.48
C ALA A 61 2.61 -9.38 -12.64
N HIS A 62 2.82 -8.17 -13.16
CA HIS A 62 3.82 -7.89 -14.20
C HIS A 62 5.28 -8.13 -13.75
N LYS A 63 5.52 -8.25 -12.44
CA LYS A 63 6.81 -8.61 -11.83
C LYS A 63 6.95 -10.09 -11.50
N GLY A 64 5.92 -10.90 -11.78
CA GLY A 64 5.94 -12.33 -11.53
C GLY A 64 5.49 -12.74 -10.12
N ALA A 65 4.82 -11.84 -9.38
CA ALA A 65 4.34 -12.14 -8.04
C ALA A 65 3.45 -13.41 -8.00
N SER A 66 3.93 -14.44 -7.31
CA SER A 66 3.26 -15.75 -7.27
C SER A 66 2.26 -15.84 -6.11
N ALA A 67 2.58 -15.24 -4.97
CA ALA A 67 1.73 -15.16 -3.79
C ALA A 67 1.95 -13.85 -3.03
N VAL A 68 0.93 -13.42 -2.29
CA VAL A 68 1.01 -12.29 -1.37
C VAL A 68 0.38 -12.70 -0.04
N THR A 69 1.04 -12.39 1.07
CA THR A 69 0.49 -12.53 2.42
C THR A 69 0.47 -11.17 3.11
N ARG A 70 -0.68 -10.79 3.68
CA ARG A 70 -0.87 -9.54 4.42
C ARG A 70 -0.88 -9.81 5.92
N TYR A 71 0.01 -9.14 6.63
CA TYR A 71 0.04 -9.11 8.09
C TYR A 71 -0.51 -7.77 8.56
N GLU A 72 -1.57 -7.80 9.37
CA GLU A 72 -2.14 -6.62 10.01
C GLU A 72 -1.51 -6.42 11.39
N LEU A 73 -1.15 -5.19 11.71
CA LEU A 73 -0.67 -4.79 13.04
C LEU A 73 -1.74 -3.91 13.70
N PRO A 74 -2.79 -4.48 14.31
CA PRO A 74 -3.94 -3.67 14.76
C PRO A 74 -3.61 -2.69 15.90
N THR A 75 -2.57 -2.96 16.69
CA THR A 75 -2.09 -2.05 17.74
C THR A 75 -1.21 -0.90 17.22
N PHE A 76 -0.76 -1.00 15.96
CA PHE A 76 0.02 0.02 15.27
C PHE A 76 -0.49 0.08 13.82
N PRO A 77 -1.49 0.93 13.50
CA PRO A 77 -2.24 0.89 12.26
C PRO A 77 -1.33 0.79 11.04
N ALA A 78 -1.07 -0.42 10.58
CA ALA A 78 -0.11 -0.71 9.53
C ALA A 78 -0.36 -2.10 8.95
N PHE A 79 0.07 -2.26 7.71
CA PHE A 79 0.09 -3.52 7.00
C PHE A 79 1.53 -3.87 6.65
N ASN A 80 1.87 -5.14 6.69
CA ASN A 80 3.08 -5.65 6.06
C ASN A 80 2.69 -6.72 5.05
N PHE A 81 3.01 -6.48 3.78
CA PHE A 81 2.81 -7.42 2.70
C PHE A 81 4.10 -8.18 2.46
N VAL A 82 4.03 -9.49 2.36
CA VAL A 82 5.13 -10.33 1.87
C VAL A 82 4.74 -10.83 0.49
N ILE A 83 5.54 -10.50 -0.51
CA ILE A 83 5.30 -10.82 -1.92
C ILE A 83 6.36 -11.83 -2.37
N ASP A 84 5.90 -12.98 -2.84
CA ASP A 84 6.75 -14.08 -3.33
C ASP A 84 7.07 -13.92 -4.82
N ASP A 85 8.30 -14.28 -5.18
CA ASP A 85 8.82 -14.34 -6.55
C ASP A 85 8.82 -13.04 -7.36
N VAL A 86 8.81 -11.90 -6.66
CA VAL A 86 8.68 -10.57 -7.26
C VAL A 86 10.03 -9.91 -7.62
N LEU A 87 11.15 -10.53 -7.25
CA LEU A 87 12.51 -10.01 -7.51
C LEU A 87 13.18 -10.68 -8.73
N GLU A 88 12.41 -11.37 -9.59
CA GLU A 88 12.87 -11.99 -10.85
C GLU A 88 14.11 -12.91 -10.68
N GLY A 89 14.15 -13.68 -9.59
CA GLY A 89 15.27 -14.60 -9.27
C GLY A 89 16.18 -14.13 -8.14
N GLY A 90 15.91 -12.95 -7.57
CA GLY A 90 16.60 -12.39 -6.41
C GLY A 90 17.98 -11.80 -6.74
N VAL A 91 18.65 -11.27 -5.71
CA VAL A 91 19.88 -10.45 -5.83
C VAL A 91 21.00 -11.10 -6.66
N ASN A 92 21.12 -12.43 -6.61
CA ASN A 92 22.20 -13.16 -7.29
C ASN A 92 21.82 -13.70 -8.68
N GLY A 93 20.57 -13.54 -9.12
CA GLY A 93 20.06 -14.10 -10.38
C GLY A 93 19.30 -13.10 -11.26
N ALA A 94 18.94 -11.92 -10.74
CA ALA A 94 18.15 -10.93 -11.43
C ALA A 94 19.01 -10.03 -12.35
N LEU A 95 18.53 -9.83 -13.59
CA LEU A 95 19.08 -8.85 -14.55
C LEU A 95 18.45 -7.46 -14.41
N ASN A 96 17.52 -7.29 -13.46
CA ASN A 96 16.82 -6.02 -13.26
C ASN A 96 17.67 -5.00 -12.50
N LEU A 97 17.35 -3.73 -12.70
CA LEU A 97 18.06 -2.59 -12.08
C LEU A 97 17.77 -2.44 -10.58
N ASP A 98 16.67 -3.00 -10.08
CA ASP A 98 16.25 -2.92 -8.68
C ASP A 98 16.14 -4.32 -8.06
N THR A 99 17.28 -5.00 -8.03
CA THR A 99 17.41 -6.39 -7.53
C THR A 99 17.01 -6.57 -6.07
N HIS A 100 16.99 -5.47 -5.30
CA HIS A 100 16.57 -5.42 -3.91
C HIS A 100 15.13 -4.92 -3.73
N GLY A 101 14.42 -4.56 -4.79
CA GLY A 101 13.04 -4.07 -4.73
C GLY A 101 12.88 -2.79 -3.89
N LYS A 102 13.89 -1.94 -3.81
CA LYS A 102 13.84 -0.70 -3.00
C LYS A 102 12.74 0.25 -3.50
N SER A 103 12.46 0.22 -4.79
CA SER A 103 11.43 1.01 -5.44
C SER A 103 10.03 0.41 -5.28
N PHE A 104 9.89 -0.83 -4.80
CA PHE A 104 8.58 -1.49 -4.72
C PHE A 104 7.63 -0.83 -3.72
N ALA A 105 8.16 -0.14 -2.70
CA ALA A 105 7.34 0.70 -1.83
C ALA A 105 6.69 1.80 -2.64
N PHE A 106 7.47 2.51 -3.46
CA PHE A 106 6.93 3.58 -4.31
C PHE A 106 5.98 3.03 -5.39
N HIS A 107 6.26 1.84 -5.91
CA HIS A 107 5.36 1.14 -6.85
C HIS A 107 4.01 0.83 -6.18
N LEU A 108 4.01 0.21 -5.00
CA LEU A 108 2.77 -0.03 -4.23
C LEU A 108 2.05 1.30 -3.95
N LEU A 109 2.78 2.35 -3.58
CA LEU A 109 2.22 3.67 -3.29
C LEU A 109 1.61 4.39 -4.52
N ALA A 110 1.75 3.84 -5.73
CA ALA A 110 1.06 4.32 -6.92
C ALA A 110 -0.33 3.70 -7.10
N MET A 111 -0.70 2.66 -6.33
CA MET A 111 -2.04 2.08 -6.36
C MET A 111 -3.07 3.11 -5.87
N GLU A 112 -4.22 3.18 -6.55
CA GLU A 112 -5.30 4.10 -6.20
C GLU A 112 -6.26 3.50 -5.18
N VAL A 113 -6.74 4.34 -4.27
CA VAL A 113 -7.75 4.00 -3.26
C VAL A 113 -8.78 5.12 -3.12
N ASP A 114 -9.99 4.75 -2.76
CA ASP A 114 -11.06 5.65 -2.36
C ASP A 114 -10.86 6.04 -0.89
N MET A 115 -10.75 7.34 -0.61
CA MET A 115 -10.47 7.88 0.72
C MET A 115 -11.30 9.15 0.99
N PRO A 116 -11.81 9.35 2.21
CA PRO A 116 -12.35 10.64 2.62
C PRO A 116 -11.35 11.79 2.42
N GLU A 117 -11.83 12.90 1.87
CA GLU A 117 -11.02 14.09 1.54
C GLU A 117 -10.20 14.61 2.74
N ASP A 118 -10.75 14.55 3.95
CA ASP A 118 -10.11 14.98 5.19
C ASP A 118 -9.03 14.01 5.72
N LEU A 119 -8.82 12.86 5.08
CA LEU A 119 -7.73 11.92 5.36
C LEU A 119 -6.63 11.93 4.29
N VAL A 120 -6.74 12.80 3.29
CA VAL A 120 -5.75 12.98 2.23
C VAL A 120 -4.82 14.12 2.62
N LEU A 121 -3.50 13.95 2.48
CA LEU A 121 -2.55 15.02 2.83
C LEU A 121 -2.68 16.27 1.95
N HIS A 122 -2.99 16.08 0.67
CA HIS A 122 -3.02 17.13 -0.35
C HIS A 122 -4.31 17.07 -1.20
N PRO A 123 -5.49 17.28 -0.58
CA PRO A 123 -6.78 17.10 -1.26
C PRO A 123 -6.94 18.03 -2.47
N GLU A 124 -6.33 19.21 -2.41
CA GLU A 124 -6.35 20.26 -3.45
C GLU A 124 -5.68 19.84 -4.78
N LYS A 125 -4.86 18.77 -4.77
CA LYS A 125 -4.10 18.30 -5.95
C LYS A 125 -4.76 17.11 -6.65
N GLY A 126 -5.80 16.54 -6.06
CA GLY A 126 -6.45 15.30 -6.48
C GLY A 126 -7.47 15.47 -7.60
N VAL A 127 -7.06 16.02 -8.74
CA VAL A 127 -7.69 15.80 -10.06
C VAL A 127 -6.60 15.96 -11.11
N ARG A 128 -6.11 14.85 -11.67
CA ARG A 128 -5.34 14.84 -12.92
C ARG A 128 -5.81 13.71 -13.80
#